data_AF-A0AB38IHX0-F1
#
_entry.id   AF-A0AB38IHX0-F1
#
_cell.length_a   1.000
_cell.length_b   1.000
_cell.length_c   1.000
_cell.angle_alpha   90.00
_cell.angle_beta   90.00
_cell.angle_gamma   90.00
#
_symmetry.space_group_name_H-M   'P 1'
#
loop_
_entity.id
_entity.type
_entity.pdbx_description
1 polymer ?
#
loop_
_entity_poly.entity_id
_entity_poly.type
_entity_poly.pdbx_seq_one_letter_code
_entity_poly.pdbx_strand_id
1 'polypeptide(L)'
;MPKRPADQAGTELDRRVFRASHSRIPEIVELARKIRRHGPDILGTIKLGCSNARLEASDNRIKVTIRMAYGFHHANNPIALVMLRRGGLDIRPPQPRTQPTKTAEASYVLDISAQRGRCNRSITV
;
A
#
# COMPACT_ATOMS: atom_id res chain seq x y z
N MET A 1 18.86 -3.68 -10.18
CA MET A 1 18.63 -4.34 -11.49
C MET A 1 18.50 -3.26 -12.54
N PRO A 2 19.43 -3.15 -13.50
CA PRO A 2 19.33 -2.16 -14.57
C PRO A 2 18.07 -2.41 -15.41
N LYS A 3 17.27 -1.36 -15.65
CA LYS A 3 16.08 -1.44 -16.51
C LYS A 3 16.58 -1.64 -17.94
N ARG A 4 16.29 -2.81 -18.54
CA ARG A 4 16.49 -3.00 -19.98
C ARG A 4 15.60 -1.99 -20.72
N PRO A 5 16.12 -1.34 -21.79
CA PRO A 5 15.31 -0.44 -22.60
C PRO A 5 14.10 -1.21 -23.16
N ALA A 6 12.92 -0.58 -23.15
CA ALA A 6 11.66 -1.22 -23.50
C ALA A 6 11.68 -1.85 -24.90
N ASP A 7 12.44 -1.25 -25.82
CA ASP A 7 12.58 -1.71 -27.20
C ASP A 7 13.36 -3.03 -27.28
N GLN A 8 14.39 -3.21 -26.45
CA GLN A 8 15.12 -4.47 -26.36
C GLN A 8 14.26 -5.60 -25.77
N ALA A 9 13.33 -5.26 -24.87
CA ALA A 9 12.42 -6.24 -24.27
C ALA A 9 11.40 -6.77 -25.29
N GLY A 10 10.91 -5.92 -26.20
CA GLY A 10 10.02 -6.31 -27.30
C GLY A 10 10.68 -7.33 -28.22
N THR A 11 11.86 -6.99 -28.75
CA THR A 11 12.62 -7.87 -29.66
C THR A 11 12.93 -9.23 -29.05
N GLU A 12 13.33 -9.27 -27.77
CA GLU A 12 13.61 -10.53 -27.07
C GLU A 12 12.35 -11.36 -26.80
N LEU A 13 11.22 -10.70 -26.52
CA LEU A 13 9.93 -11.36 -26.36
C LEU A 13 9.49 -12.02 -27.66
N ASP A 14 9.57 -11.29 -28.78
CA ASP A 14 9.22 -11.79 -30.11
C ASP A 14 10.10 -12.96 -30.51
N ARG A 15 11.41 -12.87 -30.27
CA ARG A 15 12.35 -13.97 -30.53
C ARG A 15 12.03 -15.22 -29.69
N ARG A 16 11.64 -15.04 -28.42
CA ARG A 16 11.20 -16.16 -27.57
C ARG A 16 9.90 -16.79 -28.05
N VAL A 17 8.92 -15.96 -28.35
CA VAL A 17 7.62 -16.39 -28.89
C VAL A 17 7.82 -17.15 -30.20
N PHE A 18 8.69 -16.67 -31.09
CA PHE A 18 9.03 -17.34 -32.33
C PHE A 18 9.55 -18.76 -32.05
N ARG A 19 10.58 -18.92 -31.21
CA ARG A 19 11.11 -20.25 -30.86
C ARG A 19 10.06 -21.15 -30.20
N ALA A 20 9.27 -20.61 -29.26
CA ALA A 20 8.24 -21.37 -28.55
C ALA A 20 7.13 -21.85 -29.49
N SER A 21 6.82 -21.10 -30.55
CA SER A 21 5.79 -21.47 -31.53
C SER A 21 6.20 -22.61 -32.46
N HIS A 22 7.50 -22.76 -32.68
CA HIS A 22 8.08 -23.84 -33.48
C HIS A 22 8.45 -25.06 -32.62
N SER A 23 8.11 -25.03 -31.32
CA SER A 23 8.26 -26.19 -30.45
C SER A 23 7.28 -27.29 -30.87
N ARG A 24 7.70 -28.55 -30.76
CA ARG A 24 6.84 -29.71 -30.99
C ARG A 24 5.94 -30.05 -29.78
N ILE A 25 6.08 -29.30 -28.69
CA ILE A 25 5.31 -29.49 -27.44
C ILE A 25 4.07 -28.59 -27.48
N PRO A 26 2.85 -29.15 -27.50
CA PRO A 26 1.62 -28.37 -27.72
C PRO A 26 1.37 -27.34 -26.61
N GLU A 27 1.71 -27.64 -25.36
CA GLU A 27 1.55 -26.74 -24.22
C GLU A 27 2.42 -25.48 -24.38
N ILE A 28 3.62 -25.62 -24.94
CA ILE A 28 4.53 -24.50 -25.20
C ILE A 28 3.98 -23.63 -26.33
N VAL A 29 3.40 -24.23 -27.37
CA VAL A 29 2.78 -23.51 -28.47
C VAL A 29 1.56 -22.72 -27.98
N GLU A 30 0.72 -23.32 -27.12
CA GLU A 30 -0.40 -22.63 -26.48
C GLU A 30 0.05 -21.48 -25.59
N LEU A 31 1.11 -21.67 -24.81
CA LEU A 31 1.71 -20.59 -24.04
C LEU A 31 2.20 -19.45 -24.94
N ALA A 32 2.87 -19.76 -26.05
CA ALA A 32 3.32 -18.76 -27.01
C ALA A 32 2.13 -17.99 -27.65
N ARG A 33 1.02 -18.68 -27.95
CA ARG A 33 -0.23 -18.05 -28.40
C ARG A 33 -0.78 -17.10 -27.33
N LYS A 34 -0.79 -17.51 -26.07
CA LYS A 34 -1.25 -16.68 -24.94
C LYS A 34 -0.37 -15.44 -24.74
N ILE A 35 0.94 -15.61 -24.79
CA ILE A 35 1.91 -14.52 -24.67
C ILE A 35 1.72 -13.50 -25.79
N ARG A 36 1.48 -13.94 -27.04
CA ARG A 36 1.16 -13.02 -28.16
C ARG A 36 -0.10 -12.20 -27.91
N ARG A 37 -1.17 -12.83 -27.42
CA ARG A 37 -2.43 -12.12 -27.12
C ARG A 37 -2.25 -11.02 -26.08
N HIS A 38 -1.38 -11.23 -25.10
CA HIS A 38 -1.10 -10.27 -24.01
C HIS A 38 0.22 -9.49 -24.19
N GLY A 39 0.83 -9.53 -25.38
CA GLY A 39 2.12 -8.89 -25.66
C GLY A 39 2.17 -7.41 -25.26
N PRO A 40 1.17 -6.58 -25.63
CA PRO A 40 1.11 -5.18 -25.24
C PRO A 40 1.11 -4.97 -23.72
N ASP A 41 0.35 -5.78 -22.97
CA ASP A 41 0.24 -5.68 -21.51
C ASP A 41 1.54 -6.07 -20.80
N ILE A 42 2.22 -7.10 -21.33
CA ILE A 42 3.53 -7.54 -20.83
C ILE A 42 4.57 -6.42 -21.00
N LEU A 43 4.61 -5.77 -22.16
CA LEU A 43 5.50 -4.64 -22.41
C LEU A 43 5.10 -3.40 -21.59
N GLY A 44 3.79 -3.18 -21.37
CA GLY A 44 3.27 -2.15 -20.48
C GLY A 44 3.76 -2.32 -19.04
N THR A 45 3.82 -3.57 -18.55
CA THR A 45 4.30 -3.88 -17.19
C THR A 45 5.78 -3.51 -16.99
N ILE A 46 6.60 -3.65 -18.03
CA ILE A 46 8.02 -3.25 -18.01
C ILE A 46 8.14 -1.72 -17.90
N LYS A 47 7.32 -0.96 -18.65
CA LYS A 47 7.26 0.50 -18.56
C LYS A 47 6.85 0.97 -17.16
N LEU A 48 5.88 0.30 -16.54
CA LEU A 48 5.42 0.57 -15.18
C LEU A 48 6.47 0.22 -14.10
N GLY A 49 7.50 -0.56 -14.43
CA GLY A 49 8.56 -0.93 -13.49
C GLY A 49 8.08 -1.82 -12.34
N CYS A 50 6.98 -2.56 -12.55
CA CYS A 50 6.50 -3.55 -11.60
C CYS A 50 7.43 -4.78 -11.62
N SER A 51 8.17 -4.99 -10.53
CA SER A 51 8.99 -6.20 -10.38
C SER A 51 8.14 -7.38 -9.94
N ASN A 52 8.55 -8.60 -10.32
CA ASN A 52 7.87 -9.82 -9.90
C ASN A 52 7.76 -9.90 -8.37
N ALA A 53 8.81 -9.53 -7.64
CA ALA A 53 8.81 -9.50 -6.18
C ALA A 53 7.70 -8.60 -5.59
N ARG A 54 7.39 -7.46 -6.21
CA ARG A 54 6.30 -6.58 -5.76
C ARG A 54 4.91 -7.16 -6.06
N LEU A 55 4.76 -7.86 -7.19
CA LEU A 55 3.53 -8.54 -7.55
C LEU A 55 3.27 -9.72 -6.60
N GLU A 56 4.26 -10.58 -6.39
CA GLU A 56 4.21 -11.72 -5.45
C GLU A 56 3.96 -11.28 -4.01
N ALA A 57 4.63 -10.22 -3.55
CA ALA A 57 4.36 -9.67 -2.23
C ALA A 57 2.92 -9.15 -2.09
N SER A 58 2.32 -8.68 -3.19
CA SER A 58 0.93 -8.24 -3.21
C SER A 58 -0.04 -9.41 -3.23
N ASP A 59 0.23 -10.44 -4.04
CA ASP A 59 -0.54 -11.68 -4.09
C ASP A 59 -0.54 -12.40 -2.74
N ASN A 60 0.62 -12.55 -2.10
CA ASN A 60 0.71 -13.15 -0.76
C ASN A 60 -0.09 -12.37 0.28
N ARG A 61 -0.07 -11.04 0.25
CA ARG A 61 -0.89 -10.22 1.16
C ARG A 61 -2.38 -10.42 0.91
N ILE A 62 -2.83 -10.53 -0.35
CA ILE A 62 -4.23 -10.83 -0.71
C ILE A 62 -4.62 -12.21 -0.16
N LYS A 63 -3.80 -13.24 -0.43
CA LYS A 63 -4.01 -14.60 0.08
C LYS A 63 -4.14 -14.65 1.59
N VAL A 64 -3.27 -13.94 2.32
CA VAL A 64 -3.35 -13.84 3.78
C VAL A 64 -4.61 -13.12 4.22
N THR A 65 -4.98 -12.00 3.59
CA THR A 65 -6.23 -11.27 3.91
C THR A 65 -7.45 -12.17 3.76
N ILE A 66 -7.53 -12.92 2.65
CA ILE A 66 -8.66 -13.82 2.39
C ILE A 66 -8.70 -14.96 3.42
N ARG A 67 -7.54 -15.57 3.73
CA ARG A 67 -7.45 -16.64 4.74
C ARG A 67 -7.92 -16.21 6.12
N MET A 68 -7.59 -14.98 6.54
CA MET A 68 -7.96 -14.43 7.84
C MET A 68 -9.43 -14.01 7.93
N ALA A 69 -10.11 -13.83 6.80
CA ALA A 69 -11.49 -13.36 6.78
C ALA A 69 -12.53 -14.48 6.96
N TYR A 70 -12.13 -15.75 6.98
CA TYR A 70 -13.00 -16.92 7.16
C TYR A 70 -14.17 -17.03 6.16
N GLY A 71 -14.06 -16.36 5.00
CA GLY A 71 -15.05 -16.38 3.93
C GLY A 71 -15.79 -15.05 3.77
N PHE A 72 -16.36 -14.83 2.58
CA PHE A 72 -17.14 -13.64 2.27
C PHE A 72 -18.45 -14.05 1.60
N HIS A 73 -19.56 -13.44 2.03
CA HIS A 73 -20.87 -13.66 1.40
C HIS A 73 -20.98 -13.03 0.00
N HIS A 74 -20.21 -11.96 -0.27
CA HIS A 74 -20.25 -11.24 -1.54
C HIS A 74 -18.84 -11.00 -2.09
N ALA A 75 -18.70 -11.07 -3.42
CA ALA A 75 -17.42 -10.89 -4.11
C ALA A 75 -16.82 -9.48 -3.97
N ASN A 76 -17.63 -8.46 -3.65
CA ASN A 76 -17.17 -7.09 -3.44
C ASN A 76 -16.46 -6.90 -2.09
N ASN A 77 -16.77 -7.73 -1.10
CA ASN A 77 -16.22 -7.64 0.25
C ASN A 77 -14.70 -7.91 0.31
N PRO A 78 -14.14 -8.97 -0.33
CA PRO A 78 -12.69 -9.16 -0.37
C PRO A 78 -11.97 -8.01 -1.10
N ILE A 79 -12.58 -7.44 -2.14
CA ILE A 79 -12.02 -6.30 -2.87
C ILE A 79 -11.92 -5.09 -1.95
N ALA A 80 -13.01 -4.75 -1.25
CA ALA A 80 -13.03 -3.64 -0.29
C ALA A 80 -12.00 -3.84 0.82
N LEU A 81 -11.88 -5.06 1.37
CA LEU A 81 -10.93 -5.34 2.44
C LEU A 81 -9.46 -5.26 1.97
N VAL A 82 -9.16 -5.76 0.76
CA VAL A 82 -7.82 -5.63 0.18
C VAL A 82 -7.48 -4.17 -0.08
N MET A 83 -8.42 -3.39 -0.62
CA MET A 83 -8.26 -1.95 -0.83
C MET A 83 -8.03 -1.21 0.49
N LEU A 84 -8.80 -1.51 1.54
CA LEU A 84 -8.61 -0.93 2.87
C LEU A 84 -7.23 -1.25 3.44
N ARG A 85 -6.80 -2.51 3.37
CA ARG A 85 -5.51 -2.96 3.92
C ARG A 85 -4.30 -2.45 3.13
N ARG A 86 -4.48 -2.13 1.84
CA ARG A 86 -3.42 -1.63 0.94
C ARG A 86 -3.46 -0.12 0.70
N GLY A 87 -4.57 0.53 1.01
CA GLY A 87 -4.83 1.96 0.75
C GLY A 87 -4.09 2.92 1.66
N GLY A 88 -3.30 2.42 2.62
CA GLY A 88 -2.46 3.25 3.49
C GLY A 88 -3.26 4.20 4.38
N LEU A 89 -4.47 3.79 4.78
CA LEU A 89 -5.32 4.59 5.65
C LEU A 89 -4.63 4.75 7.03
N ASP A 90 -4.20 5.97 7.33
CA ASP A 90 -3.58 6.34 8.59
C ASP A 90 -4.65 6.51 9.68
N ILE A 91 -5.16 5.39 10.20
CA ILE A 91 -6.06 5.40 11.35
C ILE A 91 -5.19 5.54 12.60
N ARG A 92 -4.85 6.77 12.97
CA ARG A 92 -4.26 7.04 14.28
C ARG A 92 -5.36 6.89 15.33
N PRO A 93 -5.23 5.97 16.30
CA PRO A 93 -6.15 5.94 17.42
C PRO A 93 -6.07 7.30 18.14
N PRO A 94 -7.20 7.88 18.58
CA PRO A 94 -7.14 9.09 19.40
C PRO A 94 -6.28 8.78 20.63
N GLN A 95 -5.35 9.70 20.95
CA GLN A 95 -4.53 9.56 22.14
C GLN A 95 -5.45 9.40 23.37
N PRO A 96 -5.12 8.49 24.31
CA PRO A 96 -5.82 8.43 25.58
C PRO A 96 -5.77 9.82 26.19
N ARG A 97 -6.93 10.41 26.51
CA ARG A 97 -6.96 11.62 27.32
C ARG A 97 -6.36 11.23 28.66
N THR A 98 -5.10 11.58 28.90
CA THR A 98 -4.56 11.64 30.25
C THR A 98 -5.38 12.70 30.98
N GLN A 99 -6.38 12.25 31.74
CA GLN A 99 -7.01 13.13 32.71
C GLN A 99 -5.90 13.60 33.67
N PRO A 100 -5.75 14.91 33.90
CA PRO A 100 -4.78 15.37 34.87
C PRO A 100 -5.15 14.77 36.23
N THR A 101 -4.24 14.00 36.81
CA THR A 101 -4.36 13.51 38.17
C THR A 101 -4.58 14.71 39.09
N LYS A 102 -5.51 14.58 40.04
CA LYS A 102 -6.01 15.61 40.99
C LYS A 102 -4.93 16.50 41.65
N THR A 103 -3.68 16.06 41.68
CA THR A 103 -2.51 16.84 42.15
C THR A 103 -2.13 18.01 41.22
N ALA A 104 -2.41 17.93 39.92
CA ALA A 104 -2.08 18.96 38.92
C ALA A 104 -3.12 20.10 38.85
N GLU A 105 -4.37 19.84 39.26
CA GLU A 105 -5.41 20.89 39.35
C GLU A 105 -5.04 21.93 40.41
N ALA A 106 -4.42 21.50 41.52
CA ALA A 106 -3.92 22.41 42.55
C ALA A 106 -2.81 23.33 42.02
N SER A 107 -1.92 22.83 41.15
CA SER A 107 -0.86 23.65 40.51
C SER A 107 -1.46 24.68 39.56
N TYR A 108 -2.42 24.28 38.73
CA TYR A 108 -3.05 25.19 37.74
C TYR A 108 -3.88 26.30 38.41
N VAL A 109 -4.57 25.99 39.52
CA VAL A 109 -5.33 26.99 40.30
C VAL A 109 -4.39 27.95 41.05
N LEU A 110 -3.24 27.46 41.54
CA LEU A 110 -2.22 28.31 42.17
C LEU A 110 -1.59 29.27 41.15
N ASP A 111 -1.29 28.78 39.94
CA ASP A 111 -0.70 29.59 38.87
C ASP A 111 -1.66 30.69 38.37
N ILE A 112 -2.96 30.39 38.24
CA ILE A 112 -3.97 31.41 37.91
C ILE A 112 -4.09 32.47 39.01
N SER A 113 -4.04 32.07 40.27
CA SER A 113 -4.11 33.00 41.42
C SER A 113 -2.84 33.86 41.54
N ALA A 114 -1.67 33.29 41.25
CA ALA A 114 -0.40 34.02 41.22
C ALA A 114 -0.31 35.03 40.07
N GLN A 115 -0.92 34.73 38.92
CA GLN A 115 -1.02 35.65 37.78
C GLN A 115 -2.00 36.80 38.04
N ARG A 116 -3.14 36.55 38.68
CA ARG A 116 -4.10 37.60 39.06
C ARG A 116 -3.57 38.53 40.17
N GLY A 117 -2.65 38.08 41.01
CA GLY A 117 -1.96 38.92 42.01
C GLY A 117 -0.84 39.81 41.43
N ARG A 118 -0.29 39.49 40.25
CA ARG A 118 0.77 40.28 39.59
C ARG A 118 0.24 41.45 38.76
N CYS A 119 -1.02 41.42 38.31
CA CYS A 119 -1.57 42.44 37.39
C CYS A 119 -2.05 43.74 38.05
N ASN A 120 -2.05 43.88 39.38
CA ASN A 120 -2.56 45.10 40.05
C ASN A 120 -1.47 46.02 40.66
N ARG A 121 -0.19 45.89 40.26
CA ARG A 121 0.91 46.71 40.83
C ARG A 121 1.65 47.61 39.83
N SER A 122 1.14 47.80 38.62
CA SER A 122 1.76 48.72 37.65
C SER A 122 0.71 49.54 36.88
N ILE A 123 -0.24 50.17 37.59
CA ILE A 123 -0.91 51.37 37.10
C ILE A 123 -1.04 52.32 38.30
N THR A 124 0.00 53.14 38.49
CA THR A 124 -0.13 54.41 39.20
C THR A 124 0.46 55.46 38.27
N VAL A 125 -0.33 56.51 38.05
CA VAL A 125 -0.17 57.64 37.12
C VAL A 125 1.05 58.49 37.49
#